data_AF-A0A7C4TFB5-F1
#
_entry.id   AF-A0A7C4TFB5-F1
#
_cell.length_a   1.000
_cell.length_b   1.000
_cell.length_c   1.000
_cell.angle_alpha   90.00
_cell.angle_beta   90.00
_cell.angle_gamma   90.00
#
_symmetry.space_group_name_H-M   'P 1'
#
loop_
_entity.id
_entity.type
_entity.pdbx_description
1 polymer ?
#
loop_
_entity_poly.entity_id
_entity_poly.type
_entity_poly.pdbx_seq_one_letter_code
_entity_poly.pdbx_strand_id
1 'polypeptide(L)'
;MEILSACKECIRLWDLYQMYPNIKRHSIAVTKVAFFLANKLNSINHFVSINKVIKGALLHDIAKSRCIKTGEDHCKLGREICEKHGLYDIAEIVEEHVRLKDPLQNGVVNEKHIVCYADKRVMHSEIVTLEERLEDILKRYAQNRPDAEERILRNFHVAKNLEQIIFEKIGIEPVLLSSLIREAKELSIFDSLGEMDEH
;
A
#
# COMPACT_ATOMS: atom_id res chain seq x y z
N MET A 1 -5.79 21.18 3.02
CA MET A 1 -4.52 21.60 3.68
C MET A 1 -3.87 20.45 4.44
N GLU A 2 -4.61 19.64 5.20
CA GLU A 2 -4.04 18.56 6.01
C GLU A 2 -3.45 17.38 5.21
N ILE A 3 -4.13 16.92 4.15
CA ILE A 3 -3.63 15.85 3.26
C ILE A 3 -2.26 16.21 2.66
N LEU A 4 -2.15 17.41 2.07
CA LEU A 4 -0.91 17.85 1.44
C LEU A 4 0.24 17.97 2.45
N SER A 5 -0.06 18.35 3.69
CA SER A 5 0.93 18.38 4.77
C SER A 5 1.45 16.97 5.10
N ALA A 6 0.55 15.98 5.22
CA ALA A 6 0.93 14.59 5.45
C ALA A 6 1.80 14.03 4.30
N CYS A 7 1.47 14.36 3.05
CA CYS A 7 2.27 13.96 1.89
C CYS A 7 3.67 14.57 1.91
N LYS A 8 3.80 15.87 2.22
CA LYS A 8 5.08 16.58 2.26
C LYS A 8 6.07 15.98 3.27
N GLU A 9 5.60 15.58 4.44
CA GLU A 9 6.43 14.90 5.44
C GLU A 9 6.99 13.58 4.90
N CYS A 10 6.15 12.78 4.24
CA CYS A 10 6.57 11.50 3.65
C CYS A 10 7.58 11.69 2.51
N ILE A 11 7.35 12.68 1.64
CA ILE A 11 8.24 12.98 0.51
C ILE A 11 9.63 13.39 1.01
N ARG A 12 9.71 14.21 2.06
CA ARG A 12 11.01 14.55 2.67
C ARG A 12 11.78 13.30 3.14
N LEU A 13 11.07 12.27 3.63
CA LEU A 13 11.69 11.01 3.99
C LEU A 13 12.14 10.22 2.75
N TRP A 14 11.36 10.26 1.66
CA TRP A 14 11.77 9.64 0.40
C TRP A 14 13.13 10.16 -0.08
N ASP A 15 13.36 11.48 0.02
CA ASP A 15 14.63 12.11 -0.37
C ASP A 15 15.76 11.74 0.60
N LEU A 16 15.48 11.81 1.90
CA LEU A 16 16.45 11.47 2.95
C LEU A 16 16.94 10.02 2.83
N TYR A 17 16.06 9.08 2.45
CA TYR A 17 16.38 7.67 2.28
C TYR A 17 16.65 7.26 0.83
N GLN A 18 16.70 8.22 -0.10
CA GLN A 18 17.04 8.01 -1.52
C GLN A 18 16.17 6.94 -2.17
N MET A 19 14.86 7.01 -1.92
CA MET A 19 13.87 6.09 -2.48
C MET A 19 13.88 6.18 -4.01
N TYR A 20 13.85 5.05 -4.71
CA TYR A 20 14.00 5.05 -6.17
C TYR A 20 12.75 5.58 -6.86
N PRO A 21 12.88 6.26 -8.02
CA PRO A 21 11.74 6.85 -8.73
C PRO A 21 10.61 5.87 -9.04
N ASN A 22 10.94 4.62 -9.38
CA ASN A 22 9.93 3.59 -9.64
C ASN A 22 9.18 3.16 -8.37
N ILE A 23 9.82 3.22 -7.20
CA ILE A 23 9.20 2.89 -5.92
C ILE A 23 8.35 4.08 -5.43
N LYS A 24 8.82 5.32 -5.62
CA LYS A 24 8.01 6.53 -5.37
C LYS A 24 6.71 6.51 -6.19
N ARG A 25 6.80 6.25 -7.51
CA ARG A 25 5.63 6.10 -8.40
C ARG A 25 4.68 4.99 -7.95
N HIS A 26 5.23 3.85 -7.52
CA HIS A 26 4.44 2.76 -6.94
C HIS A 26 3.67 3.22 -5.69
N SER A 27 4.36 3.84 -4.73
CA SER A 27 3.76 4.35 -3.49
C SER A 27 2.67 5.40 -3.74
N ILE A 28 2.79 6.25 -4.78
CA ILE A 28 1.72 7.18 -5.19
C ILE A 28 0.49 6.40 -5.70
N ALA A 29 0.68 5.41 -6.58
CA ALA A 29 -0.41 4.59 -7.09
C ALA A 29 -1.13 3.81 -5.97
N VAL A 30 -0.36 3.22 -5.03
CA VAL A 30 -0.90 2.56 -3.83
C VAL A 30 -1.69 3.55 -2.97
N THR A 31 -1.20 4.77 -2.80
CA THR A 31 -1.88 5.83 -2.03
C THR A 31 -3.23 6.20 -2.63
N LYS A 32 -3.33 6.28 -3.96
CA LYS A 32 -4.61 6.54 -4.66
C LYS A 32 -5.64 5.45 -4.38
N VAL A 33 -5.24 4.18 -4.50
CA VAL A 33 -6.11 3.03 -4.17
C VAL A 33 -6.53 3.06 -2.70
N ALA A 34 -5.56 3.19 -1.80
CA ALA A 34 -5.80 3.16 -0.37
C ALA A 34 -6.71 4.30 0.09
N PHE A 35 -6.47 5.52 -0.41
CA PHE A 35 -7.31 6.70 -0.12
C PHE A 35 -8.73 6.53 -0.66
N PHE A 36 -8.90 6.03 -1.88
CA PHE A 36 -10.23 5.78 -2.46
C PHE A 36 -11.03 4.81 -1.58
N LEU A 37 -10.44 3.66 -1.23
CA LEU A 37 -11.10 2.65 -0.40
C LEU A 37 -11.43 3.18 1.00
N ALA A 38 -10.50 3.90 1.63
CA ALA A 38 -10.71 4.48 2.95
C ALA A 38 -11.86 5.50 2.97
N ASN A 39 -11.99 6.34 1.93
CA ASN A 39 -13.12 7.26 1.83
C ASN A 39 -14.44 6.53 1.60
N LYS A 40 -14.48 5.49 0.75
CA LYS A 40 -15.69 4.68 0.55
C LYS A 40 -16.13 3.99 1.84
N LEU A 41 -15.19 3.41 2.59
CA LEU A 41 -15.46 2.82 3.91
C LEU A 41 -15.94 3.87 4.92
N ASN A 42 -15.34 5.06 4.95
CA ASN A 42 -15.78 6.13 5.85
C ASN A 42 -17.17 6.68 5.51
N SER A 43 -17.56 6.66 4.22
CA SER A 43 -18.90 7.08 3.79
C SER A 43 -20.04 6.20 4.35
N ILE A 44 -19.70 4.98 4.79
CA ILE A 44 -20.61 4.05 5.46
C ILE A 44 -20.32 3.94 6.97
N ASN A 45 -19.66 4.93 7.57
CA ASN A 45 -19.34 5.01 9.00
C ASN A 45 -18.40 3.90 9.52
N HIS A 46 -17.45 3.43 8.70
CA HIS A 46 -16.44 2.43 9.12
C HIS A 46 -15.21 3.05 9.84
N PHE A 47 -15.10 4.39 9.86
CA PHE A 47 -14.14 5.20 10.64
C PHE A 47 -12.66 4.74 10.67
N VAL A 48 -12.01 4.70 9.50
CA VAL A 48 -10.54 4.57 9.38
C VAL A 48 -9.87 5.94 9.27
N SER A 49 -8.65 6.07 9.80
CA SER A 49 -7.87 7.31 9.71
C SER A 49 -7.29 7.51 8.31
N ILE A 50 -7.84 8.47 7.57
CA ILE A 50 -7.33 8.87 6.25
C ILE A 50 -5.86 9.28 6.30
N ASN A 51 -5.44 9.98 7.36
CA ASN A 51 -4.05 10.41 7.52
C ASN A 51 -3.09 9.22 7.66
N LYS A 52 -3.44 8.24 8.50
CA LYS A 52 -2.65 7.01 8.68
C LYS A 52 -2.59 6.18 7.40
N VAL A 53 -3.71 6.05 6.68
CA VAL A 53 -3.76 5.35 5.38
C VAL A 53 -2.81 6.00 4.37
N ILE A 54 -2.86 7.32 4.22
CA ILE A 54 -1.98 8.04 3.29
C ILE A 54 -0.51 7.87 3.68
N LYS A 55 -0.15 8.14 4.94
CA LYS A 55 1.25 8.02 5.41
C LYS A 55 1.76 6.59 5.29
N GLY A 56 0.94 5.61 5.67
CA GLY A 56 1.26 4.19 5.54
C GLY A 56 1.49 3.78 4.09
N ALA A 57 0.63 4.19 3.16
CA ALA A 57 0.78 3.90 1.73
C ALA A 57 2.02 4.60 1.12
N LEU A 58 2.31 5.84 1.49
CA LEU A 58 3.48 6.56 0.99
C LEU A 58 4.79 5.97 1.55
N LEU A 59 4.80 5.44 2.78
CA LEU A 59 6.02 4.98 3.45
C LEU A 59 6.20 3.45 3.48
N HIS A 60 5.23 2.64 3.01
CA HIS A 60 5.29 1.18 3.12
C HIS A 60 6.59 0.56 2.57
N ASP A 61 7.12 1.13 1.50
CA ASP A 61 8.32 0.65 0.80
C ASP A 61 9.56 1.55 1.05
N ILE A 62 9.55 2.41 2.08
CA ILE A 62 10.61 3.42 2.31
C ILE A 62 12.03 2.83 2.40
N ALA A 63 12.14 1.61 2.93
CA ALA A 63 13.42 0.92 3.07
C ALA A 63 13.85 0.14 1.81
N LYS A 64 12.95 -0.07 0.85
CA LYS A 64 13.12 -1.04 -0.24
C LYS A 64 14.31 -0.73 -1.13
N SER A 65 14.57 0.54 -1.43
CA SER A 65 15.75 0.95 -2.20
C SER A 65 17.07 0.49 -1.59
N ARG A 66 17.19 0.59 -0.26
CA ARG A 66 18.36 0.10 0.49
C ARG A 66 18.36 -1.43 0.53
N CYS A 67 17.23 -2.05 0.88
CA CYS A 67 17.11 -3.51 1.01
C CYS A 67 17.38 -4.26 -0.28
N ILE A 68 17.09 -3.68 -1.45
CA ILE A 68 17.49 -4.25 -2.75
C ILE A 68 19.01 -4.42 -2.85
N LYS A 69 19.80 -3.51 -2.28
CA LYS A 69 21.27 -3.55 -2.28
C LYS A 69 21.83 -4.44 -1.18
N THR A 70 21.19 -4.46 -0.01
CA THR A 70 21.73 -5.09 1.20
C THR A 70 21.18 -6.50 1.46
N GLY A 71 20.03 -6.86 0.88
CA GLY A 71 19.31 -8.09 1.18
C GLY A 71 18.57 -8.10 2.52
N GLU A 72 18.50 -6.96 3.22
CA GLU A 72 17.76 -6.80 4.48
C GLU A 72 16.23 -6.92 4.27
N ASP A 73 15.49 -7.20 5.34
CA ASP A 73 14.03 -7.21 5.34
C ASP A 73 13.49 -5.75 5.32
N HIS A 74 12.86 -5.35 4.22
CA HIS A 74 12.39 -3.97 4.04
C HIS A 74 11.21 -3.61 4.94
N CYS A 75 10.41 -4.58 5.39
CA CYS A 75 9.33 -4.32 6.33
C CYS A 75 9.89 -3.92 7.70
N LYS A 76 10.89 -4.69 8.19
CA LYS A 76 11.53 -4.42 9.48
C LYS A 76 12.31 -3.12 9.47
N LEU A 77 13.14 -2.92 8.45
CA LEU A 77 13.89 -1.67 8.32
C LEU A 77 12.96 -0.47 8.09
N GLY A 78 11.86 -0.66 7.36
CA GLY A 78 10.85 0.37 7.17
C GLY A 78 10.17 0.79 8.47
N ARG A 79 9.88 -0.18 9.36
CA ARG A 79 9.40 0.08 10.72
C ARG A 79 10.41 0.94 11.51
N GLU A 80 11.67 0.51 11.55
CA GLU A 80 12.74 1.22 12.28
C GLU A 80 12.92 2.65 11.77
N ILE A 81 12.82 2.86 10.45
CA ILE A 81 12.83 4.20 9.84
C ILE A 81 11.65 5.04 10.36
N CYS A 82 10.43 4.50 10.38
CA CYS A 82 9.27 5.24 10.87
C CYS A 82 9.41 5.60 12.36
N GLU A 83 9.82 4.66 13.20
CA GLU A 83 10.03 4.90 14.64
C GLU A 83 11.10 5.96 14.88
N LYS A 84 12.21 5.94 14.11
CA LYS A 84 13.28 6.96 14.19
C LYS A 84 12.77 8.39 13.91
N HIS A 85 11.73 8.54 13.10
CA HIS A 85 11.11 9.83 12.78
C HIS A 85 9.84 10.12 13.61
N GLY A 86 9.59 9.36 14.67
CA GLY A 86 8.44 9.55 15.57
C GLY A 86 7.10 9.11 14.98
N LEU A 87 7.10 8.36 13.87
CA LEU A 87 5.92 7.88 13.17
C LEU A 87 5.48 6.49 13.67
N TYR A 88 5.36 6.31 14.99
CA TYR A 88 5.09 5.01 15.62
C TYR A 88 3.82 4.33 15.10
N ASP A 89 2.72 5.07 14.97
CA ASP A 89 1.45 4.54 14.43
C ASP A 89 1.54 4.10 12.96
N ILE A 90 2.48 4.67 12.21
CA ILE A 90 2.71 4.32 10.80
C ILE A 90 3.66 3.12 10.70
N ALA A 91 4.58 2.98 11.66
CA ALA A 91 5.55 1.90 11.70
C ALA A 91 4.89 0.51 11.67
N GLU A 92 3.74 0.34 12.32
CA GLU A 92 2.98 -0.91 12.28
C GLU A 92 2.38 -1.21 10.90
N ILE A 93 1.88 -0.18 10.20
CA ILE A 93 1.38 -0.32 8.82
C ILE A 93 2.52 -0.73 7.89
N VAL A 94 3.68 -0.07 8.02
CA VAL A 94 4.87 -0.36 7.22
C VAL A 94 5.43 -1.75 7.52
N GLU A 95 5.43 -2.22 8.76
CA GLU A 95 5.91 -3.56 9.08
C GLU A 95 5.02 -4.67 8.49
N GLU A 96 3.70 -4.45 8.48
CA GLU A 96 2.72 -5.49 8.16
C GLU A 96 2.16 -5.45 6.73
N HIS A 97 2.57 -4.49 5.89
CA HIS A 97 2.01 -4.31 4.54
C HIS A 97 2.18 -5.54 3.63
N VAL A 98 3.30 -6.27 3.75
CA VAL A 98 3.50 -7.53 3.00
C VAL A 98 2.74 -8.68 3.66
N ARG A 99 2.86 -8.81 4.99
CA ARG A 99 2.30 -9.92 5.78
C ARG A 99 1.63 -9.34 7.04
N LEU A 100 0.30 -9.41 7.06
CA LEU A 100 -0.48 -9.03 8.23
C LEU A 100 -0.26 -10.04 9.36
N LYS A 101 -0.02 -9.54 10.58
CA LYS A 101 0.09 -10.40 11.78
C LYS A 101 -1.29 -10.88 12.23
N ASP A 102 -2.29 -10.02 12.04
CA ASP A 102 -3.70 -10.31 12.29
C ASP A 102 -4.49 -10.01 11.03
N PRO A 103 -4.68 -11.00 10.12
CA PRO A 103 -5.21 -10.72 8.80
C PRO A 103 -6.67 -10.27 8.78
N LEU A 104 -7.43 -10.40 9.87
CA LEU A 104 -8.75 -9.79 10.13
C LEU A 104 -9.41 -10.48 11.33
N GLN A 105 -9.25 -9.95 12.55
CA GLN A 105 -10.13 -10.32 13.66
C GLN A 105 -11.52 -9.66 13.47
N ASN A 106 -12.57 -10.48 13.48
CA ASN A 106 -13.98 -10.06 13.51
C ASN A 106 -14.52 -9.27 12.29
N GLY A 107 -13.86 -9.33 11.13
CA GLY A 107 -14.35 -8.66 9.92
C GLY A 107 -14.22 -7.13 9.91
N VAL A 108 -13.44 -6.57 10.85
CA VAL A 108 -13.19 -5.13 10.93
C VAL A 108 -11.96 -4.76 10.10
N VAL A 109 -12.17 -3.96 9.06
CA VAL A 109 -11.10 -3.40 8.23
C VAL A 109 -10.43 -2.25 8.97
N ASN A 110 -9.09 -2.22 9.02
CA ASN A 110 -8.31 -1.11 9.59
C ASN A 110 -7.32 -0.56 8.53
N GLU A 111 -6.48 0.40 8.91
CA GLU A 111 -5.53 1.04 8.00
C GLU A 111 -4.48 0.06 7.45
N LYS A 112 -4.02 -0.90 8.26
CA LYS A 112 -3.07 -1.95 7.82
C LYS A 112 -3.70 -2.82 6.74
N HIS A 113 -4.96 -3.21 6.93
CA HIS A 113 -5.74 -3.99 5.97
C HIS A 113 -5.88 -3.27 4.63
N ILE A 114 -6.20 -1.96 4.65
CA ILE A 114 -6.35 -1.15 3.45
C ILE A 114 -5.03 -1.02 2.70
N VAL A 115 -3.93 -0.68 3.38
CA VAL A 115 -2.62 -0.49 2.73
C VAL A 115 -2.07 -1.81 2.19
N CYS A 116 -2.18 -2.90 2.95
CA CYS A 116 -1.79 -4.25 2.52
C CYS A 116 -2.53 -4.70 1.25
N TYR A 117 -3.83 -4.42 1.18
CA TYR A 117 -4.64 -4.73 0.00
C TYR A 117 -4.30 -3.83 -1.18
N ALA A 118 -4.20 -2.52 -0.95
CA ALA A 118 -3.88 -1.53 -1.98
C ALA A 118 -2.54 -1.81 -2.67
N ASP A 119 -1.49 -2.15 -1.91
CA ASP A 119 -0.18 -2.58 -2.46
C ASP A 119 -0.33 -3.76 -3.44
N LYS A 120 -1.15 -4.75 -3.09
CA LYS A 120 -1.38 -5.94 -3.93
C LYS A 120 -2.27 -5.66 -5.13
N ARG A 121 -3.03 -4.56 -5.14
CA ARG A 121 -3.78 -4.08 -6.31
C ARG A 121 -2.96 -3.19 -7.22
N VAL A 122 -1.66 -2.99 -6.95
CA VAL A 122 -0.77 -2.19 -7.79
C VAL A 122 0.44 -3.01 -8.25
N MET A 123 0.67 -3.05 -9.55
CA MET A 123 1.86 -3.63 -10.17
C MET A 123 2.64 -2.54 -10.89
N HIS A 124 3.87 -2.28 -10.42
CA HIS A 124 4.64 -1.09 -10.79
C HIS A 124 3.84 0.18 -10.42
N SER A 125 3.22 0.84 -11.38
CA SER A 125 2.33 2.00 -11.17
C SER A 125 0.88 1.74 -11.62
N GLU A 126 0.59 0.55 -12.12
CA GLU A 126 -0.70 0.21 -12.72
C GLU A 126 -1.59 -0.54 -11.73
N ILE A 127 -2.88 -0.21 -11.72
CA ILE A 127 -3.88 -0.90 -10.91
C ILE A 127 -4.29 -2.18 -11.63
N VAL A 128 -4.01 -3.33 -11.01
CA VAL A 128 -4.24 -4.67 -11.56
C VAL A 128 -5.21 -5.46 -10.67
N THR A 129 -5.71 -6.58 -11.16
CA THR A 129 -6.40 -7.60 -10.34
C THR A 129 -5.41 -8.34 -9.44
N LEU A 130 -5.93 -8.99 -8.39
CA LEU A 130 -5.09 -9.81 -7.53
C LEU A 130 -4.54 -11.02 -8.28
N GLU A 131 -5.30 -11.57 -9.23
CA GLU A 131 -4.92 -12.71 -10.06
C GLU A 131 -3.73 -12.35 -10.97
N GLU A 132 -3.79 -11.20 -11.67
CA GLU A 132 -2.65 -10.68 -12.45
C GLU A 132 -1.42 -10.46 -11.55
N ARG A 133 -1.63 -9.88 -10.36
CA ARG A 133 -0.54 -9.66 -9.40
C ARG A 133 0.09 -10.96 -8.92
N LEU A 134 -0.72 -11.98 -8.66
CA LEU A 134 -0.25 -13.30 -8.24
C LEU A 134 0.62 -13.94 -9.31
N GLU A 135 0.16 -13.94 -10.57
CA GLU A 135 0.88 -14.51 -11.70
C GLU A 135 2.27 -13.88 -11.86
N ASP A 136 2.35 -12.55 -11.79
CA ASP A 136 3.61 -11.80 -11.85
C ASP A 136 4.56 -12.12 -10.67
N ILE A 137 4.04 -12.17 -9.43
CA ILE A 137 4.85 -12.47 -8.25
C ILE A 137 5.36 -13.93 -8.29
N LEU A 138 4.55 -14.89 -8.71
CA LEU A 138 4.98 -16.28 -8.86
C LEU A 138 6.12 -16.40 -9.88
N LYS A 139 5.97 -15.79 -11.06
CA LYS A 139 7.02 -15.76 -12.10
C LYS A 139 8.32 -15.16 -11.59
N ARG A 140 8.26 -14.06 -10.84
CA ARG A 140 9.46 -13.35 -10.35
C ARG A 140 10.14 -14.03 -9.17
N TYR A 141 9.37 -14.56 -8.21
CA TYR A 141 9.90 -14.92 -6.89
C TYR A 141 9.79 -16.40 -6.50
N ALA A 142 8.83 -17.15 -7.07
CA ALA A 142 8.74 -18.58 -6.77
C ALA A 142 10.00 -19.29 -7.29
N GLN A 143 10.36 -19.08 -8.56
CA GLN A 143 11.59 -19.62 -9.18
C GLN A 143 11.78 -21.13 -8.88
N ASN A 144 10.70 -21.90 -8.92
CA ASN A 144 10.64 -23.34 -8.57
C ASN A 144 11.01 -23.66 -7.11
N ARG A 145 10.85 -22.72 -6.17
CA ARG A 145 11.02 -22.93 -4.73
C ARG A 145 9.64 -23.10 -4.07
N PRO A 146 9.28 -24.32 -3.63
CA PRO A 146 7.95 -24.60 -3.09
C PRO A 146 7.60 -23.78 -1.84
N ASP A 147 8.58 -23.47 -0.99
CA ASP A 147 8.40 -22.64 0.21
C ASP A 147 8.07 -21.18 -0.14
N ALA A 148 8.67 -20.65 -1.21
CA ALA A 148 8.38 -19.32 -1.70
C ALA A 148 6.98 -19.26 -2.32
N GLU A 149 6.62 -20.27 -3.12
CA GLU A 149 5.29 -20.40 -3.73
C GLU A 149 4.19 -20.51 -2.69
N GLU A 150 4.33 -21.40 -1.71
CA GLU A 150 3.35 -21.56 -0.63
C GLU A 150 3.11 -20.24 0.11
N ARG A 151 4.19 -19.51 0.40
CA ARG A 151 4.11 -18.21 1.07
C ARG A 151 3.42 -17.14 0.22
N ILE A 152 3.67 -17.13 -1.09
CA ILE A 152 3.00 -16.23 -2.03
C ILE A 152 1.51 -16.54 -2.08
N LEU A 153 1.14 -17.82 -2.19
CA LEU A 153 -0.24 -18.26 -2.19
C LEU A 153 -0.96 -17.91 -0.88
N ARG A 154 -0.34 -18.14 0.28
CA ARG A 154 -0.93 -17.72 1.58
C ARG A 154 -1.23 -16.22 1.62
N ASN A 155 -0.28 -15.38 1.19
CA ASN A 155 -0.49 -13.93 1.13
C ASN A 155 -1.59 -13.53 0.14
N PHE A 156 -1.72 -14.26 -0.98
CA PHE A 156 -2.79 -14.05 -1.94
C PHE A 156 -4.17 -14.37 -1.34
N HIS A 157 -4.32 -15.47 -0.60
CA HIS A 157 -5.59 -15.80 0.05
C HIS A 157 -6.00 -14.75 1.09
N VAL A 158 -5.05 -14.21 1.85
CA VAL A 158 -5.31 -13.08 2.76
C VAL A 158 -5.80 -11.86 1.97
N ALA A 159 -5.17 -11.55 0.83
CA ALA A 159 -5.57 -10.43 -0.01
C ALA A 159 -6.97 -10.64 -0.64
N LYS A 160 -7.32 -11.86 -1.06
CA LYS A 160 -8.66 -12.18 -1.57
C LYS A 160 -9.73 -12.06 -0.48
N ASN A 161 -9.42 -12.47 0.75
CA ASN A 161 -10.35 -12.28 1.88
C ASN A 161 -10.57 -10.79 2.17
N LEU A 162 -9.50 -9.99 2.16
CA LEU A 162 -9.59 -8.53 2.27
C LEU A 162 -10.43 -7.93 1.13
N GLU A 163 -10.21 -8.37 -0.11
CA GLU A 163 -10.99 -7.95 -1.27
C GLU A 163 -12.48 -8.19 -1.05
N GLN A 164 -12.85 -9.41 -0.70
CA GLN A 164 -14.24 -9.77 -0.46
C GLN A 164 -14.86 -8.85 0.61
N ILE A 165 -14.23 -8.73 1.78
CA ILE A 165 -14.79 -7.96 2.90
C ILE A 165 -14.88 -6.46 2.58
N ILE A 166 -13.84 -5.88 1.95
CA ILE A 166 -13.83 -4.46 1.61
C ILE A 166 -14.92 -4.17 0.58
N PHE A 167 -15.03 -4.99 -0.47
CA PHE A 167 -15.93 -4.73 -1.60
C PHE A 167 -17.39 -5.07 -1.29
N GLU A 168 -17.65 -6.09 -0.46
CA GLU A 168 -18.98 -6.34 0.13
C GLU A 168 -19.47 -5.13 0.94
N LYS A 169 -18.60 -4.53 1.76
CA LYS A 169 -18.95 -3.36 2.57
C LYS A 169 -19.28 -2.13 1.73
N ILE A 170 -18.44 -1.81 0.75
CA ILE A 170 -18.60 -0.58 -0.05
C ILE A 170 -19.59 -0.75 -1.22
N GLY A 171 -20.06 -1.97 -1.49
CA GLY A 171 -21.05 -2.25 -2.53
C GLY A 171 -20.54 -2.01 -3.95
N ILE A 172 -19.28 -2.36 -4.22
CA ILE A 172 -18.62 -2.19 -5.52
C ILE A 172 -18.06 -3.54 -5.97
N GLU A 173 -18.03 -3.80 -7.27
CA GLU A 173 -17.32 -4.97 -7.80
C GLU A 173 -15.80 -4.70 -7.90
N PRO A 174 -14.91 -5.59 -7.41
CA PRO A 174 -13.45 -5.37 -7.42
C PRO A 174 -12.84 -5.05 -8.79
N VAL A 175 -13.46 -5.53 -9.87
CA VAL A 175 -13.05 -5.29 -11.26
C VAL A 175 -13.23 -3.82 -11.68
N LEU A 176 -14.17 -3.10 -11.08
CA LEU A 176 -14.45 -1.70 -11.38
C LEU A 176 -13.45 -0.73 -10.72
N LEU A 177 -12.59 -1.20 -9.82
CA LEU A 177 -11.68 -0.35 -9.05
C LEU A 177 -10.81 0.54 -9.94
N SER A 178 -10.22 -0.03 -11.00
CA SER A 178 -9.31 0.70 -11.89
C SER A 178 -10.04 1.81 -12.65
N SER A 179 -11.23 1.53 -13.20
CA SER A 179 -12.03 2.56 -13.90
C SER A 179 -12.51 3.65 -12.96
N LEU A 180 -12.95 3.29 -11.75
CA LEU A 180 -13.41 4.25 -10.75
C LEU A 180 -12.29 5.19 -10.29
N ILE A 181 -11.08 4.67 -10.06
CA ILE A 181 -9.93 5.49 -9.69
C ILE A 181 -9.53 6.44 -10.82
N ARG A 182 -9.61 6.00 -12.08
CA ARG A 182 -9.33 6.86 -13.24
C ARG A 182 -10.32 8.03 -13.37
N GLU A 183 -11.56 7.84 -12.94
CA GLU A 183 -12.63 8.85 -13.02
C GLU A 183 -12.73 9.75 -11.78
N ALA A 184 -12.09 9.36 -10.66
CA ALA A 184 -12.13 10.05 -9.38
C ALA A 184 -11.26 11.32 -9.36
N LYS A 185 -11.88 12.47 -9.64
CA LYS A 185 -11.22 13.79 -9.70
C LYS A 185 -10.51 14.18 -8.41
N GLU A 186 -11.01 13.75 -7.27
CA GLU A 186 -10.43 14.00 -5.94
C GLU A 186 -9.01 13.41 -5.77
N LEU A 187 -8.65 12.42 -6.58
CA LEU A 187 -7.32 11.79 -6.55
C LEU A 187 -6.25 12.62 -7.27
N SER A 188 -6.64 13.66 -8.00
CA SER A 188 -5.71 14.57 -8.71
C SER A 188 -4.72 15.27 -7.78
N ILE A 189 -5.06 15.40 -6.48
CA ILE A 189 -4.14 15.91 -5.46
C ILE A 189 -2.83 15.10 -5.38
N PHE A 190 -2.89 13.80 -5.70
CA PHE A 190 -1.73 12.91 -5.65
C PHE A 190 -0.88 12.94 -6.93
N ASP A 191 -1.41 13.44 -8.04
CA ASP A 191 -0.68 13.54 -9.32
C ASP A 191 0.52 14.47 -9.17
N SER A 192 0.30 15.61 -8.51
CA SER A 192 1.35 16.60 -8.24
C SER A 192 2.52 16.06 -7.41
N LEU A 193 2.35 14.97 -6.65
CA LEU A 193 3.44 14.41 -5.84
C LEU A 193 4.54 13.75 -6.67
N GLY A 194 4.20 13.28 -7.88
CA GLY A 194 5.17 12.71 -8.81
C GLY A 194 6.04 13.75 -9.51
N GLU A 195 5.54 14.98 -9.63
CA GLU A 195 6.20 16.10 -10.30
C GLU A 195 7.16 16.87 -9.37
N MET A 196 7.01 16.74 -8.05
CA MET A 196 7.88 17.40 -7.06
C MET A 196 9.32 16.86 -7.02
N ASP A 197 9.63 15.83 -7.81
CA ASP A 197 10.89 15.09 -7.81
C ASP A 197 11.84 15.47 -8.97
N GLU A 198 11.42 16.38 -9.86
CA GLU A 198 12.19 16.80 -11.04
C GLU A 198 13.08 18.05 -10.81
N HIS A 199 13.35 18.46 -9.57
CA HIS A 199 14.15 19.65 -9.25
C HIS A 199 15.34 19.36 -8.33
#